data_AF-A0A2N3EQF8-F1
#
_entry.id   AF-A0A2N3EQF8-F1
#
_cell.length_a   1.000
_cell.length_b   1.000
_cell.length_c   1.000
_cell.angle_alpha   90.00
_cell.angle_beta   90.00
_cell.angle_gamma   90.00
#
_symmetry.space_group_name_H-M   'P 1'
#
loop_
_entity.id
_entity.type
_entity.pdbx_description
1 polymer ?
#
loop_
_entity_poly.entity_id
_entity_poly.type
_entity_poly.pdbx_seq_one_letter_code
_entity_poly.pdbx_strand_id
1 'polypeptide(L)'
;MIAPTLLGHVGSVAGATVSVRQFEGVASGIAIIGGRSYRVGQVGSFVRIPQGYHDLYAIISEVGASATPTTLTNALDRGERWLTVQLVGEIVEASFERGISQYPNVNDEVHLVTEEDLAKIYGTEFAGQVVVGRLANAESISVRLDLDKLVTRHSAVLGSTGSGKSTTVASLLRSISAPDGEGFPSARILLLDIHGEYASALGDNAEIFRITPGDGEN
;
A
#
# COMPACT_ATOMS: atom_id res chain seq x y z
N MET A 1 29.20 -7.06 6.95
CA MET A 1 28.42 -7.62 5.81
C MET A 1 27.28 -6.66 5.53
N ILE A 2 27.09 -6.24 4.29
CA ILE A 2 25.96 -5.39 3.92
C ILE A 2 24.68 -6.21 4.02
N ALA A 3 23.66 -5.66 4.67
CA ALA A 3 22.37 -6.35 4.78
C ALA A 3 21.77 -6.55 3.37
N PRO A 4 21.19 -7.73 3.05
CA PRO A 4 20.62 -8.01 1.73
C PRO A 4 19.42 -7.12 1.39
N THR A 5 18.85 -6.45 2.39
CA THR A 5 17.75 -5.48 2.26
C THR A 5 18.23 -4.06 2.01
N LEU A 6 19.53 -3.76 2.16
CA LEU A 6 20.03 -2.38 2.09
C LEU A 6 19.75 -1.81 0.69
N LEU A 7 19.06 -0.67 0.67
CA LEU A 7 18.62 0.00 -0.54
C LEU A 7 19.34 1.33 -0.74
N GLY A 8 19.72 2.02 0.33
CA GLY A 8 20.40 3.30 0.23
C GLY A 8 20.64 3.95 1.59
N HIS A 9 20.97 5.23 1.54
CA HIS A 9 21.13 6.05 2.72
C HIS A 9 20.34 7.35 2.56
N VAL A 10 19.82 7.88 3.67
CA VAL A 10 19.15 9.17 3.68
C VAL A 10 20.13 10.26 3.23
N GLY A 11 19.77 10.96 2.14
CA GLY A 11 20.53 12.11 1.62
C GLY A 11 20.07 13.43 2.23
N SER A 12 18.76 13.63 2.38
CA SER A 12 18.20 14.84 2.99
C SER A 12 16.78 14.58 3.53
N VAL A 13 16.37 15.42 4.49
CA VAL A 13 15.06 15.32 5.15
C VAL A 13 14.38 16.69 5.14
N ALA A 14 13.17 16.73 4.57
CA ALA A 14 12.32 17.91 4.46
C ALA A 14 10.92 17.56 5.00
N GLY A 15 10.79 17.58 6.33
CA GLY A 15 9.57 17.12 7.00
C GLY A 15 9.31 15.65 6.70
N ALA A 16 8.10 15.32 6.22
CA ALA A 16 7.74 13.95 5.85
C ALA A 16 8.36 13.46 4.54
N THR A 17 8.98 14.35 3.76
CA THR A 17 9.66 14.00 2.51
C THR A 17 11.14 13.75 2.76
N VAL A 18 11.64 12.59 2.35
CA VAL A 18 13.03 12.17 2.53
C VAL A 18 13.64 11.81 1.18
N SER A 19 14.80 12.38 0.87
CA SER A 19 15.61 11.95 -0.28
C SER A 19 16.54 10.82 0.15
N VAL A 20 16.62 9.77 -0.66
CA VAL A 20 17.45 8.59 -0.42
C VAL A 20 18.40 8.42 -1.59
N ARG A 21 19.70 8.39 -1.31
CA ARG A 21 20.72 8.03 -2.29
C ARG A 21 20.81 6.51 -2.36
N GLN A 22 20.55 5.94 -3.53
CA GLN A 22 20.56 4.49 -3.71
C GLN A 22 21.99 3.95 -3.57
N PHE A 23 22.12 2.81 -2.90
CA PHE A 23 23.40 2.13 -2.75
C PHE A 23 23.82 1.49 -4.08
N GLU A 24 25.07 1.70 -4.51
CA GLU A 24 25.58 1.26 -5.82
C GLU A 24 25.51 -0.27 -6.05
N GLY A 25 25.55 -1.05 -4.96
CA GLY A 25 25.47 -2.51 -5.00
C GLY A 25 24.05 -3.07 -5.17
N VAL A 26 23.02 -2.22 -5.26
CA VAL A 26 21.63 -2.66 -5.40
C VAL A 26 21.36 -3.10 -6.83
N ALA A 27 21.11 -4.40 -7.02
CA ALA A 27 20.71 -4.94 -8.31
C ALA A 27 19.41 -4.28 -8.80
N SER A 28 19.41 -3.76 -10.02
CA SER A 28 18.20 -3.18 -10.60
C SER A 28 17.15 -4.25 -10.88
N GLY A 29 15.89 -3.97 -10.54
CA GLY A 29 14.76 -4.83 -10.86
C GLY A 29 14.27 -5.62 -9.67
N ILE A 30 14.86 -6.79 -9.42
CA ILE A 30 14.36 -7.77 -8.46
C ILE A 30 15.47 -8.18 -7.48
N ALA A 31 15.20 -8.08 -6.18
CA ALA A 31 16.00 -8.68 -5.11
C ALA A 31 15.33 -9.96 -4.62
N ILE A 32 16.12 -11.01 -4.35
CA ILE A 32 15.63 -12.23 -3.72
C ILE A 32 16.04 -12.22 -2.26
N ILE A 33 15.06 -12.15 -1.36
CA ILE A 33 15.27 -12.09 0.09
C ILE A 33 14.42 -13.20 0.72
N GLY A 34 15.05 -14.10 1.47
CA GLY A 34 14.35 -15.24 2.09
C GLY A 34 13.58 -16.13 1.10
N GLY A 35 14.06 -16.25 -0.14
CA GLY A 35 13.41 -17.05 -1.20
C GLY A 35 12.24 -16.35 -1.91
N ARG A 36 11.97 -15.07 -1.61
CA ARG A 36 10.90 -14.28 -2.24
C ARG A 36 11.47 -13.15 -3.08
N SER A 37 10.79 -12.81 -4.18
CA SER A 37 11.18 -11.74 -5.10
C SER A 37 10.54 -10.40 -4.70
N TYR A 38 11.38 -9.37 -4.55
CA TYR A 38 10.96 -8.02 -4.22
C TYR A 38 11.36 -7.07 -5.35
N ARG A 39 10.43 -6.22 -5.78
CA ARG A 39 10.71 -5.16 -6.75
C ARG A 39 11.42 -4.01 -6.05
N VAL A 40 12.63 -3.70 -6.51
CA VAL A 40 13.53 -2.77 -5.83
C VAL A 40 13.40 -1.36 -6.41
N GLY A 41 13.16 -0.38 -5.54
CA GLY A 41 13.21 1.04 -5.93
C GLY A 41 12.13 1.46 -6.93
N GLN A 42 10.90 0.97 -6.79
CA GLN A 42 9.75 1.37 -7.60
C GLN A 42 8.81 2.29 -6.82
N VAL A 43 8.16 3.23 -7.51
CA VAL A 43 7.10 4.07 -6.93
C VAL A 43 6.00 3.19 -6.35
N GLY A 44 5.53 3.52 -5.14
CA GLY A 44 4.53 2.77 -4.39
C GLY A 44 5.11 1.64 -3.53
N SER A 45 6.40 1.31 -3.65
CA SER A 45 7.03 0.36 -2.74
C SER A 45 7.30 0.98 -1.37
N PHE A 46 7.21 0.17 -0.32
CA PHE A 46 7.58 0.57 1.03
C PHE A 46 9.09 0.45 1.26
N VAL A 47 9.63 1.36 2.08
CA VAL A 47 10.98 1.30 2.64
C VAL A 47 10.94 1.40 4.17
N ARG A 48 11.90 0.78 4.83
CA ARG A 48 12.12 0.84 6.29
C ARG A 48 13.36 1.69 6.58
N ILE A 49 13.30 2.54 7.58
CA ILE A 49 14.44 3.29 8.09
C ILE A 49 14.59 2.95 9.58
N PRO A 50 15.53 2.05 9.94
CA PRO A 50 15.74 1.67 11.33
C PRO A 50 16.31 2.85 12.13
N GLN A 51 15.76 3.12 13.31
CA GLN A 51 16.24 4.16 14.24
C GLN A 51 16.66 3.55 15.60
N GLY A 52 17.07 2.29 15.60
CA GLY A 52 17.45 1.54 16.80
C GLY A 52 16.26 0.90 17.49
N TYR A 53 15.45 1.69 18.21
CA TYR A 53 14.32 1.18 19.00
C TYR A 53 12.95 1.26 18.31
N HIS A 54 12.87 2.01 17.21
CA HIS A 54 11.69 2.09 16.36
C HIS A 54 12.11 2.01 14.90
N ASP A 55 11.18 1.54 14.06
CA ASP A 55 11.36 1.49 12.62
C ASP A 55 10.41 2.50 11.97
N LEU A 56 10.95 3.41 11.17
CA LEU A 56 10.13 4.30 10.35
C LEU A 56 9.79 3.61 9.04
N TYR A 57 8.56 3.83 8.56
CA TYR A 57 8.08 3.31 7.29
C TYR A 57 7.70 4.45 6.36
N ALA A 58 8.15 4.32 5.10
CA ALA A 58 7.89 5.31 4.07
C ALA A 58 7.49 4.63 2.76
N ILE A 59 6.82 5.37 1.88
CA ILE A 59 6.47 4.94 0.53
C ILE A 59 7.32 5.71 -0.47
N ILE A 60 7.90 5.02 -1.44
CA ILE A 60 8.61 5.65 -2.56
C ILE A 60 7.60 6.42 -3.41
N SER A 61 7.73 7.74 -3.46
CA SER A 61 6.90 8.62 -4.29
C SER A 61 7.55 8.94 -5.63
N GLU A 62 8.88 8.88 -5.70
CA GLU A 62 9.64 9.25 -6.90
C GLU A 62 10.94 8.46 -7.01
N VAL A 63 11.38 8.21 -8.24
CA VAL A 63 12.62 7.52 -8.57
C VAL A 63 13.31 8.29 -9.70
N GLY A 64 14.59 8.58 -9.56
CA GLY A 64 15.36 9.29 -10.57
C GLY A 64 16.81 8.85 -10.65
N ALA A 65 17.49 9.31 -11.69
CA ALA A 65 18.92 9.18 -11.85
C ALA A 65 19.47 10.52 -12.32
N SER A 66 20.53 11.01 -11.67
CA SER A 66 21.26 12.18 -12.18
C SER A 66 22.01 11.82 -13.45
N ALA A 67 22.01 12.72 -14.43
CA ALA A 67 22.84 12.57 -15.62
C ALA A 67 24.31 12.79 -15.24
N THR A 68 25.17 11.81 -15.52
CA THR A 68 26.62 11.97 -15.39
C THR A 68 27.11 12.96 -16.47
N PRO A 69 27.86 14.03 -16.13
CA PRO A 69 28.49 14.88 -17.12
C PRO A 69 29.38 14.05 -18.06
N THR A 70 29.28 14.29 -19.37
CA THR A 70 30.02 13.54 -20.42
C THR A 70 31.55 13.65 -20.34
N THR A 71 32.09 14.44 -19.41
CA THR A 71 33.52 14.71 -19.23
C THR A 71 34.23 13.72 -18.28
N LEU A 72 33.54 12.73 -17.72
CA LEU A 72 34.09 11.77 -16.76
C LEU A 72 34.04 10.34 -17.34
N THR A 73 35.22 9.76 -17.60
CA THR A 73 35.42 8.53 -18.39
C THR A 73 35.35 7.22 -17.58
N ASN A 74 35.00 7.28 -16.29
CA ASN A 74 35.06 6.11 -15.40
C ASN A 74 33.73 5.34 -15.35
N ALA A 75 33.80 4.01 -15.49
CA ALA A 75 32.64 3.10 -15.39
C ALA A 75 31.98 3.05 -14.01
N LEU A 76 32.59 3.69 -13.00
CA LEU A 76 32.06 3.85 -11.64
C LEU A 76 31.05 5.00 -11.52
N ASP A 77 31.05 5.96 -12.46
CA ASP A 77 30.14 7.11 -12.43
C ASP A 77 28.82 6.81 -13.17
N ARG A 78 28.21 5.63 -12.91
CA ARG A 78 26.81 5.43 -13.28
C ARG A 78 25.99 6.40 -12.45
N GLY A 79 25.34 7.36 -13.12
CA GLY A 79 24.66 8.49 -12.51
C GLY A 79 23.93 8.16 -11.21
N GLU A 80 24.15 8.99 -10.19
CA GLU A 80 23.61 8.76 -8.85
C GLU A 80 22.09 8.57 -8.93
N ARG A 81 21.65 7.37 -8.56
CA ARG A 81 20.24 7.05 -8.45
C ARG A 81 19.74 7.53 -7.11
N TRP A 82 18.58 8.15 -7.15
CA TRP A 82 17.93 8.70 -5.96
C TRP A 82 16.46 8.33 -5.95
N LEU A 83 15.91 8.34 -4.75
CA LEU A 83 14.52 8.06 -4.47
C LEU A 83 13.99 9.18 -3.58
N THR A 84 12.76 9.61 -3.83
CA THR A 84 12.02 10.42 -2.86
C THR A 84 11.04 9.49 -2.16
N VAL A 85 11.04 9.50 -0.84
CA VAL A 85 10.12 8.70 -0.02
C VAL A 85 9.30 9.60 0.89
N GLN A 86 8.04 9.22 1.13
CA GLN A 86 7.10 9.90 2.02
C GLN A 86 6.91 9.06 3.27
N LEU A 87 7.28 9.60 4.43
CA LEU A 87 7.07 8.95 5.72
C LEU A 87 5.57 8.76 5.99
N VAL A 88 5.16 7.56 6.38
CA VAL A 88 3.75 7.17 6.59
C VAL A 88 3.44 6.88 8.05
N GLY A 89 4.37 6.25 8.74
CA GLY A 89 4.18 5.82 10.12
C GLY A 89 5.45 5.20 10.69
N GLU A 90 5.35 4.74 11.91
CA GLU A 90 6.43 4.10 12.64
C GLU A 90 5.93 2.88 13.41
N ILE A 91 6.83 1.95 13.69
CA ILE A 91 6.56 0.86 14.64
C ILE A 91 7.36 1.10 15.89
N VAL A 92 6.66 1.23 17.01
CA VAL A 92 7.20 1.32 18.37
C VAL A 92 6.72 0.09 19.14
N GLU A 93 7.64 -0.66 19.77
CA GLU A 93 7.32 -1.81 20.63
C GLU A 93 6.31 -2.84 20.04
N ALA A 94 6.32 -2.99 18.70
CA ALA A 94 5.48 -3.89 17.89
C ALA A 94 4.08 -3.37 17.46
N SER A 95 3.68 -2.15 17.79
CA SER A 95 2.48 -1.52 17.22
C SER A 95 2.83 -0.50 16.15
N PHE A 96 2.15 -0.60 15.00
CA PHE A 96 2.22 0.43 13.97
C PHE A 96 1.37 1.64 14.35
N GLU A 97 2.01 2.81 14.38
CA GLU A 97 1.37 4.09 14.64
C GLU A 97 1.42 4.96 13.39
N ARG A 98 0.31 5.67 13.13
CA ARG A 98 0.26 6.67 12.06
C ARG A 98 0.87 7.97 12.56
N GLY A 99 1.70 8.58 11.73
CA GLY A 99 2.49 9.75 12.10
C GLY A 99 3.92 9.37 12.44
N ILE A 100 4.75 10.39 12.67
CA ILE A 100 6.19 10.23 12.89
C ILE A 100 6.52 10.98 14.18
N SER A 101 7.05 10.28 15.17
CA SER A 101 7.51 10.91 16.41
C SER A 101 8.92 11.47 16.26
N GLN A 102 9.75 10.81 15.44
CA GLN A 102 11.13 11.21 15.17
C GLN A 102 11.48 11.10 13.69
N TYR A 103 12.06 12.16 13.14
CA TYR A 103 12.54 12.17 11.78
C TYR A 103 13.91 11.47 11.67
N PRO A 104 14.20 10.81 10.53
CA PRO A 104 15.49 10.18 10.33
C PRO A 104 16.59 11.23 10.19
N ASN A 105 17.84 10.82 10.40
CA ASN A 105 19.03 11.62 10.17
C ASN A 105 19.61 11.37 8.78
N VAL A 106 20.42 12.32 8.31
CA VAL A 106 21.23 12.12 7.11
C VAL A 106 22.21 10.97 7.34
N ASN A 107 22.36 10.14 6.32
CA ASN A 107 23.12 8.89 6.28
C ASN A 107 22.50 7.69 7.00
N ASP A 108 21.29 7.81 7.57
CA ASP A 108 20.59 6.63 8.08
C ASP A 108 20.33 5.62 6.96
N GLU A 109 20.44 4.34 7.29
CA GLU A 109 20.26 3.26 6.33
C GLU A 109 18.78 3.13 5.95
N VAL A 110 18.54 2.95 4.66
CA VAL A 110 17.21 2.71 4.11
C VAL A 110 17.16 1.30 3.55
N HIS A 111 16.17 0.53 3.98
CA HIS A 111 16.02 -0.89 3.70
C HIS A 111 14.74 -1.17 2.92
N LEU A 112 14.76 -2.22 2.12
CA LEU A 112 13.56 -2.85 1.59
C LEU A 112 12.70 -3.38 2.73
N VAL A 113 11.39 -3.16 2.63
CA VAL A 113 10.41 -3.74 3.56
C VAL A 113 10.14 -5.18 3.14
N THR A 114 10.31 -6.11 4.08
CA THR A 114 10.01 -7.53 3.88
C THR A 114 8.52 -7.80 4.13
N GLU A 115 8.06 -9.01 3.79
CA GLU A 115 6.68 -9.39 4.15
C GLU A 115 6.45 -9.46 5.65
N GLU A 116 7.46 -9.85 6.43
CA GLU A 116 7.37 -9.86 7.89
C GLU A 116 7.17 -8.45 8.45
N ASP A 117 7.82 -7.45 7.85
CA ASP A 117 7.63 -6.05 8.20
C ASP A 117 6.23 -5.56 7.80
N LEU A 118 5.80 -5.85 6.57
CA LEU A 118 4.46 -5.47 6.09
C LEU A 118 3.34 -6.13 6.91
N ALA A 119 3.55 -7.35 7.41
CA ALA A 119 2.60 -8.04 8.28
C ALA A 119 2.41 -7.31 9.62
N LYS A 120 3.42 -6.57 10.11
CA LYS A 120 3.26 -5.74 11.32
C LYS A 120 2.45 -4.47 11.06
N ILE A 121 2.44 -3.97 9.81
CA ILE A 121 1.69 -2.79 9.39
C ILE A 121 0.23 -3.14 9.04
N TYR A 122 0.04 -4.23 8.30
CA TYR A 122 -1.25 -4.61 7.69
C TYR A 122 -1.85 -5.91 8.22
N GLY A 123 -1.06 -6.75 8.89
CA GLY A 123 -1.46 -8.09 9.31
C GLY A 123 -2.16 -8.15 10.67
N THR A 124 -2.34 -7.00 11.35
CA THR A 124 -3.05 -6.96 12.63
C THR A 124 -4.53 -7.25 12.42
N GLU A 125 -4.97 -8.42 12.86
CA GLU A 125 -6.36 -8.84 12.85
C GLU A 125 -7.06 -8.38 14.12
N PHE A 126 -8.21 -7.76 13.96
CA PHE A 126 -9.13 -7.50 15.07
C PHE A 126 -10.58 -7.68 14.63
N ALA A 127 -11.45 -8.00 15.60
CA ALA A 127 -12.87 -8.13 15.37
C ALA A 127 -13.45 -6.85 14.75
N GLY A 128 -14.34 -6.97 13.77
CA GLY A 128 -14.93 -5.81 13.09
C GLY A 128 -14.25 -5.41 11.78
N GLN A 129 -13.32 -6.21 11.25
CA GLN A 129 -12.64 -5.92 9.99
C GLN A 129 -13.18 -6.74 8.81
N VAL A 130 -13.09 -6.19 7.60
CA VAL A 130 -13.36 -6.88 6.33
C VAL A 130 -12.12 -6.89 5.43
N VAL A 131 -11.83 -8.00 4.78
CA VAL A 131 -10.75 -8.09 3.78
C VAL A 131 -11.23 -7.49 2.46
N VAL A 132 -10.53 -6.47 1.96
CA VAL A 132 -10.91 -5.77 0.71
C VAL A 132 -10.00 -6.06 -0.46
N GLY A 133 -8.90 -6.76 -0.21
CA GLY A 133 -7.92 -7.10 -1.23
C GLY A 133 -6.61 -7.57 -0.64
N ARG A 134 -5.56 -7.54 -1.45
CA ARG A 134 -4.19 -7.89 -1.07
C ARG A 134 -3.25 -6.76 -1.50
N LEU A 135 -2.12 -6.64 -0.81
CA LEU A 135 -1.13 -5.64 -1.16
C LEU A 135 -0.50 -6.00 -2.53
N ALA A 136 -0.47 -5.06 -3.47
CA ALA A 136 -0.01 -5.32 -4.85
C ALA A 136 1.44 -5.85 -4.93
N ASN A 137 2.29 -5.47 -3.97
CA ASN A 137 3.70 -5.89 -3.92
C ASN A 137 3.95 -7.02 -2.90
N ALA A 138 2.90 -7.55 -2.26
CA ALA A 138 2.96 -8.67 -1.31
C ALA A 138 1.61 -9.39 -1.26
N GLU A 139 1.36 -10.30 -2.22
CA GLU A 139 0.07 -10.98 -2.37
C GLU A 139 -0.32 -11.89 -1.20
N SER A 140 0.63 -12.23 -0.33
CA SER A 140 0.41 -12.97 0.92
C SER A 140 -0.26 -12.13 2.01
N ILE A 141 -0.29 -10.80 1.85
CA ILE A 141 -0.76 -9.85 2.86
C ILE A 141 -2.13 -9.31 2.47
N SER A 142 -3.14 -9.77 3.21
CA SER A 142 -4.51 -9.28 3.12
C SER A 142 -4.62 -7.86 3.65
N VAL A 143 -5.22 -6.96 2.87
CA VAL A 143 -5.58 -5.61 3.29
C VAL A 143 -6.97 -5.66 3.90
N ARG A 144 -7.07 -5.18 5.15
CA ARG A 144 -8.31 -5.16 5.93
C ARG A 144 -8.77 -3.73 6.19
N LEU A 145 -10.08 -3.51 6.18
CA LEU A 145 -10.72 -2.26 6.60
C LEU A 145 -11.51 -2.48 7.87
N ASP A 146 -11.37 -1.54 8.79
CA ASP A 146 -12.20 -1.44 10.00
C ASP A 146 -13.60 -0.95 9.60
N LEU A 147 -14.60 -1.83 9.74
CA LEU A 147 -15.96 -1.58 9.28
C LEU A 147 -16.63 -0.47 10.08
N ASP A 148 -16.39 -0.40 11.40
CA ASP A 148 -16.93 0.64 12.26
C ASP A 148 -16.45 2.02 11.81
N LYS A 149 -15.14 2.17 11.57
CA LYS A 149 -14.59 3.43 11.04
C LYS A 149 -15.13 3.76 9.65
N LEU A 150 -15.29 2.77 8.77
CA LEU A 150 -15.79 2.96 7.41
C LEU A 150 -17.22 3.52 7.40
N VAL A 151 -18.10 2.99 8.26
CA VAL A 151 -19.52 3.37 8.31
C VAL A 151 -19.80 4.61 9.16
N THR A 152 -19.03 4.84 10.24
CA THR A 152 -19.30 5.95 11.18
C THR A 152 -18.66 7.27 10.78
N ARG A 153 -17.57 7.27 10.00
CA ARG A 153 -16.78 8.49 9.71
C ARG A 153 -17.05 9.15 8.37
N HIS A 154 -18.04 8.64 7.62
CA HIS A 154 -18.26 8.94 6.21
C HIS A 154 -17.05 8.57 5.33
N SER A 155 -17.31 7.85 4.24
CA SER A 155 -16.27 7.38 3.33
C SER A 155 -16.63 7.76 1.90
N ALA A 156 -15.60 8.02 1.08
CA ALA A 156 -15.76 8.34 -0.33
C ALA A 156 -14.80 7.49 -1.17
N VAL A 157 -15.31 6.88 -2.25
CA VAL A 157 -14.52 6.19 -3.26
C VAL A 157 -14.44 7.10 -4.49
N LEU A 158 -13.23 7.56 -4.81
CA LEU A 158 -12.97 8.55 -5.86
C LEU A 158 -12.04 7.98 -6.93
N GLY A 159 -12.23 8.39 -8.18
CA GLY A 159 -11.40 7.95 -9.29
C GLY A 159 -11.92 8.43 -10.65
N SER A 160 -11.04 8.49 -11.66
CA SER A 160 -11.43 8.82 -13.04
C SER A 160 -12.32 7.72 -13.67
N THR A 161 -12.93 7.99 -14.82
CA THR A 161 -13.65 6.96 -15.58
C THR A 161 -12.68 5.82 -15.95
N GLY A 162 -13.10 4.57 -15.74
CA GLY A 162 -12.27 3.38 -16.00
C GLY A 162 -11.24 3.03 -14.90
N SER A 163 -11.12 3.81 -13.83
CA SER A 163 -10.18 3.51 -12.72
C SER A 163 -10.63 2.40 -11.76
N GLY A 164 -11.79 1.77 -12.01
CA GLY A 164 -12.30 0.68 -11.18
C GLY A 164 -13.14 1.09 -9.96
N LYS A 165 -13.72 2.30 -9.94
CA LYS A 165 -14.62 2.74 -8.85
C LYS A 165 -15.75 1.74 -8.57
N SER A 166 -16.57 1.43 -9.58
CA SER A 166 -17.74 0.56 -9.42
C SER A 166 -17.33 -0.87 -9.05
N THR A 167 -16.21 -1.36 -9.61
CA THR A 167 -15.59 -2.64 -9.20
C THR A 167 -15.15 -2.63 -7.74
N THR A 168 -14.52 -1.54 -7.28
CA THR A 168 -14.06 -1.40 -5.89
C THR A 168 -15.24 -1.38 -4.93
N VAL A 169 -16.30 -0.62 -5.24
CA VAL A 169 -17.52 -0.58 -4.44
C VAL A 169 -18.20 -1.94 -4.41
N ALA A 170 -18.38 -2.61 -5.56
CA ALA A 170 -18.98 -3.94 -5.60
C ALA A 170 -18.18 -4.98 -4.79
N SER A 171 -16.85 -4.97 -4.92
CA SER A 171 -15.97 -5.85 -4.14
C SER A 171 -16.06 -5.57 -2.64
N LEU A 172 -16.07 -4.30 -2.24
CA LEU A 172 -16.22 -3.90 -0.84
C LEU A 172 -17.56 -4.37 -0.27
N LEU A 173 -18.65 -4.18 -1.01
CA LEU A 173 -19.98 -4.61 -0.60
C LEU A 173 -20.05 -6.14 -0.42
N ARG A 174 -19.48 -6.90 -1.36
CA ARG A 174 -19.35 -8.35 -1.25
C ARG A 174 -18.49 -8.78 -0.07
N SER A 175 -17.39 -8.10 0.20
CA SER A 175 -16.56 -8.37 1.38
C SER A 175 -17.30 -8.11 2.70
N ILE A 176 -18.21 -7.14 2.73
CA ILE A 176 -19.01 -6.83 3.91
C ILE A 176 -20.11 -7.87 4.12
N SER A 177 -20.92 -8.15 3.09
CA SER A 177 -22.02 -9.12 3.23
C SER A 177 -21.53 -10.57 3.29
N ALA A 178 -20.39 -10.86 2.65
CA ALA A 178 -19.70 -12.15 2.62
C ALA A 178 -20.67 -13.35 2.50
N PRO A 179 -21.41 -13.46 1.37
CA PRO A 179 -22.44 -14.49 1.20
C PRO A 179 -21.91 -15.93 1.40
N ASP A 180 -20.62 -16.16 1.14
CA ASP A 180 -19.98 -17.47 1.20
C ASP A 180 -18.87 -17.59 2.26
N GLY A 181 -18.78 -16.68 3.25
CA GLY A 181 -17.62 -16.68 4.17
C GLY A 181 -17.76 -15.86 5.46
N GLU A 182 -16.61 -15.46 6.02
CA GLU A 182 -16.52 -14.68 7.26
C GLU A 182 -16.62 -13.17 7.00
N GLY A 183 -17.84 -12.66 6.93
CA GLY A 183 -18.12 -11.22 6.98
C GLY A 183 -19.26 -10.91 7.93
N PHE A 184 -20.08 -9.93 7.56
CA PHE A 184 -21.16 -9.42 8.39
C PHE A 184 -22.51 -9.76 7.75
N PRO A 185 -23.00 -11.01 7.87
CA PRO A 185 -24.24 -11.45 7.21
C PRO A 185 -25.48 -10.71 7.70
N SER A 186 -25.40 -10.06 8.86
CA SER A 186 -26.46 -9.19 9.39
C SER A 186 -26.38 -7.75 8.89
N ALA A 187 -25.38 -7.39 8.08
CA ALA A 187 -25.26 -6.05 7.52
C ALA A 187 -26.45 -5.74 6.60
N ARG A 188 -27.01 -4.54 6.73
CA ARG A 188 -28.09 -4.03 5.88
C ARG A 188 -27.55 -2.84 5.09
N ILE A 189 -27.51 -2.98 3.78
CA ILE A 189 -26.93 -1.98 2.89
C ILE A 189 -27.99 -1.54 1.89
N LEU A 190 -28.23 -0.24 1.80
CA LEU A 190 -29.05 0.37 0.76
C LEU A 190 -28.11 1.00 -0.27
N LEU A 191 -28.16 0.51 -1.50
CA LEU A 191 -27.39 1.03 -2.62
C LEU A 191 -28.31 1.78 -3.58
N LEU A 192 -28.01 3.05 -3.83
CA LEU A 192 -28.70 3.86 -4.85
C LEU A 192 -27.90 3.79 -6.16
N ASP A 193 -28.33 2.91 -7.06
CA ASP A 193 -27.67 2.66 -8.34
C ASP A 193 -28.25 3.53 -9.47
N ILE A 194 -27.77 4.77 -9.58
CA ILE A 194 -28.27 5.74 -10.56
C ILE A 194 -27.97 5.32 -12.01
N HIS A 195 -26.86 4.62 -12.23
CA HIS A 195 -26.38 4.24 -13.57
C HIS A 195 -26.66 2.78 -13.94
N GLY A 196 -27.15 1.97 -13.01
CA GLY A 196 -27.42 0.54 -13.22
C GLY A 196 -26.15 -0.31 -13.28
N GLU A 197 -25.03 0.16 -12.74
CA GLU A 197 -23.73 -0.52 -12.85
C GLU A 197 -23.57 -1.69 -11.87
N TYR A 198 -24.36 -1.74 -10.80
CA TYR A 198 -24.18 -2.69 -9.69
C TYR A 198 -25.16 -3.85 -9.72
N ALA A 199 -26.31 -3.70 -10.37
CA ALA A 199 -27.35 -4.73 -10.43
C ALA A 199 -26.83 -6.09 -10.91
N SER A 200 -26.04 -6.12 -11.99
CA SER A 200 -25.44 -7.35 -12.51
C SER A 200 -24.31 -7.89 -11.61
N ALA A 201 -23.58 -6.99 -10.95
CA ALA A 201 -22.45 -7.33 -10.11
C ALA A 201 -22.85 -7.75 -8.68
N LEU A 202 -24.09 -7.57 -8.27
CA LEU A 202 -24.57 -7.90 -6.92
C LEU A 202 -25.88 -8.69 -6.93
N GLY A 203 -26.44 -9.04 -8.09
CA GLY A 203 -27.76 -9.67 -8.17
C GLY A 203 -27.85 -11.06 -7.52
N ASP A 204 -26.72 -11.71 -7.26
CA ASP A 204 -26.63 -12.95 -6.49
C ASP A 204 -26.66 -12.72 -4.96
N ASN A 205 -26.54 -11.46 -4.51
CA ASN A 205 -26.30 -11.08 -3.12
C ASN A 205 -27.08 -9.83 -2.70
N ALA A 206 -28.03 -9.37 -3.51
CA ALA A 206 -28.84 -8.20 -3.25
C ALA A 206 -30.24 -8.37 -3.83
N GLU A 207 -31.24 -7.82 -3.14
CA GLU A 207 -32.57 -7.63 -3.69
C GLU A 207 -32.61 -6.33 -4.48
N ILE A 208 -33.06 -6.39 -5.73
CA ILE A 208 -33.03 -5.27 -6.67
C ILE A 208 -34.44 -4.74 -6.86
N PHE A 209 -34.62 -3.45 -6.61
CA PHE A 209 -35.86 -2.73 -6.87
C PHE A 209 -35.64 -1.75 -8.02
N ARG A 210 -36.49 -1.79 -9.07
CA ARG A 210 -36.44 -0.84 -10.18
C ARG A 210 -37.74 -0.07 -10.34
N ILE A 211 -37.62 1.20 -10.73
CA ILE A 211 -38.79 2.03 -11.08
C ILE A 211 -39.46 1.51 -12.35
N THR A 212 -38.66 0.93 -13.27
CA THR A 212 -39.14 0.25 -14.48
C THR A 212 -38.55 -1.17 -14.50
N PRO A 213 -39.25 -2.17 -13.91
CA PRO A 213 -38.72 -3.52 -13.80
C PRO A 213 -38.60 -4.20 -15.17
N GLY A 214 -37.50 -4.95 -15.36
CA GLY A 214 -37.37 -5.92 -16.44
C GLY A 214 -37.94 -7.28 -16.03
N ASP A 215 -37.87 -8.28 -16.92
CA ASP A 215 -38.31 -9.64 -16.59
C ASP A 215 -37.49 -10.23 -15.42
N GLY A 216 -38.16 -10.56 -14.32
CA GLY A 216 -37.56 -11.19 -13.14
C GLY A 216 -37.09 -10.24 -12.02
N GLU A 217 -37.47 -8.96 -12.08
CA GLU A 217 -37.07 -7.93 -11.10
C GLU A 217 -38.30 -7.34 -10.37
N ASN A 218 -38.12 -6.93 -9.10
CA ASN A 218 -39.18 -6.34 -8.26
C ASN A 218 -39.31 -4.83 -8.42
#